data_AF-A0A137P6H5-F1
#
_entry.id   AF-A0A137P6H5-F1
#
_cell.length_a   1.000
_cell.length_b   1.000
_cell.length_c   1.000
_cell.angle_alpha   90.00
_cell.angle_beta   90.00
_cell.angle_gamma   90.00
#
_symmetry.space_group_name_H-M   'P 1'
#
loop_
_entity.id
_entity.type
_entity.pdbx_description
1 polymer ?
#
loop_
_entity_poly.entity_id
_entity_poly.type
_entity_poly.pdbx_seq_one_letter_code
_entity_poly.pdbx_strand_id
1 'polypeptide(L)'
;MTIQNYTDFRGDDHTKNGHWNDPPSVIFSSKTPSNSSSSTDINSQLTNAQIKAIDEDFKQGLNILSPICAQAIDKKILLDTEQRLNILFSWLNQFKTEQATPSVSDIVCLTKLQEFCQAITNRNYETCYAIQTELITLQLGSDLTKTWVGLKRYADLYKKHFQ
;
A
#
# COMPACT_ATOMS: atom_id res chain seq x y z
N MET A 1 25.39 68.04 -17.80
CA MET A 1 24.27 67.09 -17.62
C MET A 1 24.76 65.72 -18.03
N THR A 2 25.09 64.87 -17.05
CA THR A 2 25.65 63.53 -17.24
C THR A 2 24.52 62.51 -17.12
N ILE A 3 24.28 61.76 -18.18
CA ILE A 3 23.30 60.67 -18.23
C ILE A 3 23.90 59.51 -17.44
N GLN A 4 23.29 59.14 -16.31
CA GLN A 4 23.65 57.92 -15.58
C GLN A 4 23.28 56.71 -16.44
N ASN A 5 24.29 55.93 -16.85
CA ASN A 5 24.10 54.62 -17.47
C ASN A 5 23.45 53.69 -16.45
N TYR A 6 22.19 53.31 -16.70
CA TYR A 6 21.49 52.29 -15.95
C TYR A 6 22.05 50.93 -16.35
N THR A 7 23.00 50.41 -15.59
CA THR A 7 23.40 49.01 -15.69
C THR A 7 22.28 48.15 -15.10
N ASP A 8 21.56 47.45 -15.97
CA ASP A 8 20.61 46.40 -15.59
C ASP A 8 21.33 45.40 -14.66
N PHE A 9 20.74 45.13 -13.50
CA PHE A 9 21.24 44.17 -12.52
C PHE A 9 21.32 42.74 -13.11
N ARG A 10 20.65 42.49 -14.23
CA ARG A 10 20.69 41.23 -14.99
C ARG A 10 21.97 41.06 -15.82
N GLY A 11 23.12 41.47 -15.28
CA GLY A 11 24.41 41.28 -15.94
C GLY A 11 24.61 39.83 -16.38
N ASP A 12 25.40 39.65 -17.45
CA ASP A 12 25.76 38.39 -18.13
C ASP A 12 26.30 37.25 -17.22
N ASP A 13 26.35 37.46 -15.91
CA ASP A 13 26.81 36.52 -14.90
C ASP A 13 25.66 35.67 -14.31
N HIS A 14 24.40 36.04 -14.51
CA HIS A 14 23.24 35.28 -13.99
C HIS A 14 22.86 34.06 -14.83
N THR A 15 23.29 33.99 -16.09
CA THR A 15 22.98 32.88 -17.00
C THR A 15 24.03 31.79 -17.02
N LYS A 16 25.25 32.04 -16.49
CA LYS A 16 26.35 31.06 -16.53
C LYS A 16 26.26 29.96 -15.47
N ASN A 17 25.62 30.21 -14.33
CA ASN A 17 25.63 29.28 -13.19
C ASN A 17 24.25 28.72 -12.79
N GLY A 18 23.24 28.87 -13.64
CA GLY A 18 21.88 28.38 -13.37
C GLY A 18 21.14 29.26 -12.36
N HIS A 19 19.83 29.40 -12.57
CA HIS A 19 18.95 30.09 -11.63
C HIS A 19 18.79 29.21 -10.37
N TRP A 20 18.60 29.83 -9.20
CA TRP A 20 18.30 29.08 -7.96
C TRP A 20 17.06 28.17 -8.08
N ASN A 21 16.18 28.45 -9.05
CA ASN A 21 15.01 27.65 -9.39
C ASN A 21 15.22 26.69 -10.57
N ASP A 22 16.42 26.62 -11.14
CA ASP A 22 16.70 25.63 -12.17
C ASP A 22 16.78 24.24 -11.50
N PRO A 23 15.97 23.27 -11.96
CA PRO A 23 16.09 21.90 -11.47
C PRO A 23 17.51 21.39 -11.71
N PRO A 24 18.18 20.77 -10.71
CA PRO A 24 19.55 20.31 -10.86
C PRO A 24 19.69 19.39 -12.07
N SER A 25 20.66 19.61 -12.96
CA SER A 25 20.85 18.84 -14.20
C SER A 25 21.01 17.31 -14.00
N VAL A 26 21.22 16.86 -12.76
CA VAL A 26 21.13 15.45 -12.33
C VAL A 26 19.76 14.81 -12.63
N ILE A 27 18.65 15.56 -12.59
CA ILE A 27 17.32 14.99 -12.94
C ILE A 27 17.16 14.76 -14.46
N PHE A 28 17.94 15.46 -15.29
CA PHE A 28 17.94 15.27 -16.75
C PHE A 28 19.05 14.36 -17.23
N SER A 29 19.94 13.92 -16.33
CA SER A 29 20.94 12.90 -16.64
C SER A 29 20.20 11.58 -16.78
N SER A 30 19.90 11.19 -18.03
CA SER A 30 19.46 9.85 -18.36
C SER A 30 20.56 8.89 -17.90
N LYS A 31 20.42 8.35 -16.69
CA LYS A 31 21.20 7.21 -16.24
C LYS A 31 20.98 6.12 -17.27
N THR A 32 21.98 5.90 -18.13
CA THR A 32 22.21 4.58 -18.73
C THR A 32 22.11 3.56 -17.61
N PRO A 33 21.24 2.55 -17.72
CA PRO A 33 21.08 1.56 -16.67
C PRO A 33 22.40 0.81 -16.53
N SER A 34 23.12 1.09 -15.44
CA SER A 34 24.18 0.24 -14.95
C SER A 34 23.53 -1.10 -14.62
N ASN A 35 23.93 -2.15 -15.35
CA ASN A 35 23.59 -3.54 -15.10
C ASN A 35 23.87 -3.89 -13.64
N SER A 36 22.84 -3.81 -12.82
CA SER A 36 22.74 -4.40 -11.49
C SER A 36 21.27 -4.79 -11.30
N SER A 37 20.75 -5.49 -12.30
CA SER A 37 19.38 -6.00 -12.34
C SER A 37 19.30 -7.27 -11.51
N SER A 38 19.15 -7.12 -10.19
CA SER A 38 18.18 -7.96 -9.48
C SER A 38 16.81 -7.30 -9.69
N SER A 39 16.36 -7.28 -10.95
CA SER A 39 14.97 -7.03 -11.29
C SER A 39 14.20 -8.23 -10.78
N THR A 40 13.69 -8.13 -9.56
CA THR A 40 12.56 -8.95 -9.15
C THR A 40 11.45 -8.64 -10.15
N ASP A 41 11.14 -9.61 -11.01
CA ASP A 41 10.05 -9.54 -11.97
C ASP A 41 8.76 -9.10 -11.25
N ILE A 42 8.43 -7.81 -11.37
CA ILE A 42 7.16 -7.24 -10.91
C ILE A 42 5.99 -7.76 -11.78
N ASN A 43 6.32 -8.59 -12.79
CA ASN A 43 5.39 -9.33 -13.66
C ASN A 43 5.11 -10.76 -13.20
N SER A 44 5.40 -11.12 -11.94
CA SER A 44 4.68 -12.26 -11.35
C SER A 44 3.23 -11.82 -11.16
N GLN A 45 2.41 -11.94 -12.21
CA GLN A 45 0.97 -11.85 -12.10
C GLN A 45 0.55 -12.72 -10.91
N LEU A 46 -0.01 -12.09 -9.87
CA LEU A 46 -0.55 -12.81 -8.74
C LEU A 46 -1.58 -13.80 -9.29
N THR A 47 -1.23 -15.08 -9.20
CA THR A 47 -2.05 -16.16 -9.74
C THR A 47 -3.38 -16.20 -9.00
N ASN A 48 -4.43 -16.68 -9.67
CA ASN A 48 -5.73 -16.93 -9.02
C ASN A 48 -5.59 -17.80 -7.76
N ALA A 49 -4.58 -18.68 -7.71
CA ALA A 49 -4.25 -19.47 -6.54
C ALA A 49 -3.78 -18.62 -5.34
N GLN A 50 -2.93 -17.61 -5.57
CA GLN A 50 -2.47 -16.70 -4.52
C GLN A 50 -3.60 -15.81 -3.99
N ILE A 51 -4.48 -15.31 -4.88
CA ILE A 51 -5.66 -14.53 -4.47
C ILE A 51 -6.60 -15.38 -3.61
N LYS A 52 -6.78 -16.67 -3.96
CA LYS A 52 -7.53 -17.63 -3.13
C LYS A 52 -6.85 -17.84 -1.78
N ALA A 53 -5.53 -17.96 -1.73
CA ALA A 53 -4.79 -18.12 -0.48
C ALA A 53 -5.00 -16.93 0.46
N ILE A 54 -4.92 -15.69 -0.04
CA ILE A 54 -5.19 -14.48 0.75
C ILE A 54 -6.60 -14.52 1.38
N ASP A 55 -7.62 -14.85 0.58
CA ASP A 55 -9.00 -14.95 1.06
C ASP A 55 -9.17 -16.02 2.15
N GLU A 56 -8.56 -17.20 1.96
CA GLU A 56 -8.60 -18.28 2.95
C GLU A 56 -7.84 -17.94 4.23
N ASP A 57 -6.69 -17.27 4.15
CA ASP A 57 -5.91 -16.84 5.33
C ASP A 57 -6.73 -15.93 6.25
N PHE A 58 -7.43 -14.94 5.67
CA PHE A 58 -8.29 -14.04 6.44
C PHE A 58 -9.49 -14.78 7.06
N LYS A 59 -10.14 -15.68 6.31
CA LYS A 59 -11.26 -16.47 6.82
C LYS A 59 -10.84 -17.42 7.93
N GLN A 60 -9.72 -18.11 7.75
CA GLN A 60 -9.14 -18.97 8.78
C GLN A 60 -8.82 -18.16 10.03
N GLY A 61 -8.27 -16.96 9.87
CA GLY A 61 -7.95 -16.14 11.02
C GLY A 61 -9.16 -15.57 11.76
N LEU A 62 -10.23 -15.21 11.05
CA LEU A 62 -11.51 -14.87 11.67
C LEU A 62 -12.10 -16.07 12.44
N ASN A 63 -12.02 -17.28 11.87
CA ASN A 63 -12.44 -18.50 12.54
C ASN A 63 -11.64 -18.79 13.82
N ILE A 64 -10.35 -18.45 13.83
CA ILE A 64 -9.50 -18.55 15.03
C ILE A 64 -9.92 -17.52 16.09
N LEU A 65 -10.20 -16.28 15.68
CA LEU A 65 -10.60 -15.20 16.59
C LEU A 65 -12.01 -15.38 17.16
N SER A 66 -12.92 -16.00 16.41
CA SER A 66 -14.33 -16.18 16.78
C SER A 66 -14.57 -16.79 18.16
N PRO A 67 -14.01 -17.98 18.50
CA PRO A 67 -14.18 -18.56 19.84
C PRO A 67 -13.48 -17.75 20.95
N ILE A 68 -12.41 -17.04 20.62
CA ILE A 68 -11.59 -16.28 21.59
C ILE A 68 -12.28 -14.97 21.97
N CYS A 69 -12.91 -14.32 21.00
CA CYS A 69 -13.61 -13.05 21.18
C CYS A 69 -15.02 -13.22 21.76
N ALA A 70 -15.32 -14.30 22.49
CA ALA A 70 -16.64 -14.58 23.03
C ALA A 70 -17.18 -13.52 24.03
N GLN A 71 -16.29 -12.66 24.57
CA GLN A 71 -16.67 -11.55 25.45
C GLN A 71 -17.41 -10.44 24.70
N ALA A 72 -18.37 -9.77 25.37
CA ALA A 72 -19.30 -8.83 24.71
C ALA A 72 -18.62 -7.69 23.91
N ILE A 73 -17.52 -7.13 24.41
CA ILE A 73 -16.82 -6.01 23.74
C ILE A 73 -16.04 -6.52 22.53
N ASP A 74 -15.23 -7.57 22.70
CA ASP A 74 -14.42 -8.13 21.62
C ASP A 74 -15.30 -8.75 20.52
N LYS A 75 -16.43 -9.36 20.90
CA LYS A 75 -17.44 -9.87 19.96
C LYS A 75 -17.96 -8.77 19.05
N LYS A 76 -18.26 -7.59 19.60
CA LYS A 76 -18.74 -6.44 18.79
C LYS A 76 -17.65 -5.94 17.84
N ILE A 77 -16.40 -5.88 18.30
CA ILE A 77 -15.26 -5.47 17.46
C ILE A 77 -15.03 -6.49 16.34
N LEU A 78 -15.09 -7.78 16.65
CA LEU A 78 -14.96 -8.86 15.67
C LEU A 78 -16.07 -8.78 14.62
N LEU A 79 -17.33 -8.62 15.02
CA LEU A 79 -18.46 -8.50 14.08
C LEU A 79 -18.31 -7.30 13.13
N ASP A 80 -17.88 -6.13 13.62
CA ASP A 80 -17.60 -4.98 12.75
C ASP A 80 -16.40 -5.25 11.83
N THR A 81 -15.38 -5.96 12.31
CA THR A 81 -14.22 -6.36 11.52
C THR A 81 -14.63 -7.31 10.39
N GLU A 82 -15.45 -8.32 10.68
CA GLU A 82 -16.02 -9.24 9.68
C GLU A 82 -16.82 -8.50 8.61
N GLN A 83 -17.68 -7.56 9.01
CA GLN A 83 -18.46 -6.75 8.05
C GLN A 83 -17.56 -5.96 7.09
N ARG A 84 -16.44 -5.41 7.58
CA ARG A 84 -15.48 -4.67 6.75
C ARG A 84 -14.65 -5.58 5.85
N LEU A 85 -14.31 -6.78 6.32
CA LEU A 85 -13.60 -7.78 5.53
C LEU A 85 -14.50 -8.44 4.49
N ASN A 86 -15.82 -8.48 4.67
CA ASN A 86 -16.74 -8.93 3.61
C ASN A 86 -16.67 -8.07 2.34
N ILE A 87 -16.35 -6.78 2.47
CA ILE A 87 -16.06 -5.92 1.33
C ILE A 87 -14.78 -6.39 0.62
N LEU A 88 -13.73 -6.73 1.39
CA LEU A 88 -12.49 -7.31 0.85
C LEU A 88 -12.78 -8.60 0.09
N PHE A 89 -13.52 -9.54 0.70
CA PHE A 89 -13.84 -10.83 0.09
C PHE A 89 -14.65 -10.65 -1.20
N SER A 90 -15.58 -9.69 -1.22
CA SER A 90 -16.34 -9.35 -2.43
C SER A 90 -15.43 -8.81 -3.54
N TRP A 91 -14.47 -7.95 -3.20
CA TRP A 91 -13.48 -7.42 -4.14
C TRP A 91 -12.54 -8.52 -4.66
N LEU A 92 -12.01 -9.38 -3.77
CA LEU A 92 -11.17 -10.52 -4.15
C LEU A 92 -11.91 -11.50 -5.08
N ASN A 93 -13.22 -11.69 -4.87
CA ASN A 93 -14.02 -12.60 -5.69
C ASN A 93 -14.13 -12.16 -7.15
N GLN A 94 -14.00 -10.87 -7.46
CA GLN A 94 -14.02 -10.36 -8.84
C GLN A 94 -12.84 -10.90 -9.66
N PHE A 95 -11.70 -11.09 -9.02
CA PHE A 95 -10.50 -11.65 -9.68
C PHE A 95 -10.53 -13.17 -9.76
N LYS A 96 -11.24 -13.84 -8.85
CA LYS A 96 -11.36 -15.31 -8.84
C LYS A 96 -12.19 -15.86 -9.98
N THR A 97 -13.16 -15.09 -10.49
CA THR A 97 -14.13 -15.54 -11.50
C THR A 97 -13.67 -15.37 -12.94
N GLU A 98 -12.38 -15.12 -13.19
CA GLU A 98 -11.77 -14.89 -14.51
C GLU A 98 -12.39 -13.73 -15.32
N GLN A 99 -13.34 -12.99 -14.76
CA GLN A 99 -14.03 -11.89 -15.45
C GLN A 99 -13.30 -10.56 -15.38
N ALA A 100 -12.36 -10.39 -14.44
CA ALA A 100 -11.63 -9.14 -14.25
C ALA A 100 -10.13 -9.34 -14.36
N THR A 101 -9.48 -8.53 -15.20
CA THR A 101 -8.03 -8.40 -15.21
C THR A 101 -7.64 -7.36 -14.15
N PRO A 102 -6.79 -7.71 -13.16
CA PRO A 102 -6.39 -6.77 -12.12
C PRO A 102 -5.55 -5.64 -12.74
N SER A 103 -5.84 -4.41 -12.34
CA SER A 103 -5.01 -3.25 -12.68
C SER A 103 -3.67 -3.31 -11.94
N VAL A 104 -2.71 -2.46 -12.33
CA VAL A 104 -1.42 -2.35 -11.63
C VAL A 104 -1.61 -2.04 -10.14
N SER A 105 -2.55 -1.15 -9.82
CA SER A 105 -2.85 -0.78 -8.44
C SER A 105 -3.46 -1.94 -7.65
N ASP A 106 -4.30 -2.77 -8.29
CA ASP A 106 -4.85 -3.98 -7.68
C ASP A 106 -3.75 -5.01 -7.38
N ILE A 107 -2.80 -5.18 -8.30
CA ILE A 107 -1.65 -6.09 -8.11
C ILE A 107 -0.80 -5.65 -6.91
N VAL A 108 -0.53 -4.35 -6.78
CA VAL A 108 0.19 -3.79 -5.63
C VAL A 108 -0.59 -4.06 -4.34
N CYS A 109 -1.90 -3.81 -4.34
CA CYS A 109 -2.78 -4.07 -3.20
C CYS A 109 -2.75 -5.54 -2.76
N LEU A 110 -2.93 -6.46 -3.71
CA LEU A 110 -2.92 -7.90 -3.45
C LEU A 110 -1.56 -8.37 -2.91
N THR A 111 -0.46 -7.83 -3.42
CA THR A 111 0.89 -8.10 -2.90
C THR A 111 1.00 -7.66 -1.44
N LYS A 112 0.53 -6.45 -1.13
CA LYS A 112 0.50 -5.91 0.24
C LYS A 112 -0.39 -6.72 1.17
N LEU A 113 -1.53 -7.21 0.70
CA LEU A 113 -2.40 -8.09 1.49
C LEU A 113 -1.72 -9.43 1.79
N GLN A 114 -0.97 -9.99 0.85
CA GLN A 114 -0.18 -11.20 1.10
C GLN A 114 0.92 -10.97 2.15
N GLU A 115 1.66 -9.85 2.03
CA GLU A 115 2.64 -9.43 3.04
C GLU A 115 1.99 -9.25 4.42
N PHE A 116 0.77 -8.70 4.46
CA PHE A 116 0.00 -8.53 5.68
C PHE A 116 -0.33 -9.88 6.34
N CYS A 117 -0.83 -10.87 5.57
CA CYS A 117 -1.11 -12.21 6.08
C CYS A 117 0.14 -12.86 6.67
N GLN A 118 1.28 -12.74 5.98
CA GLN A 118 2.56 -13.25 6.48
C GLN A 118 3.00 -12.54 7.77
N ALA A 119 2.85 -11.22 7.84
CA ALA A 119 3.19 -10.44 9.03
C ALA A 119 2.34 -10.83 10.25
N ILE A 120 1.04 -11.11 10.05
CA ILE A 120 0.14 -11.62 11.10
C ILE A 120 0.62 -12.97 11.62
N THR A 121 0.93 -13.91 10.73
CA THR A 121 1.43 -15.25 11.10
C THR A 121 2.74 -15.17 11.89
N ASN A 122 3.63 -14.25 11.48
CA ASN A 122 4.90 -13.99 12.15
C ASN A 122 4.78 -13.13 13.42
N ARG A 123 3.55 -12.74 13.82
CA ARG A 123 3.26 -11.83 14.94
C ARG A 123 3.99 -10.48 14.85
N ASN A 124 4.33 -10.05 13.63
CA ASN A 124 4.98 -8.77 13.37
C ASN A 124 3.90 -7.69 13.14
N TYR A 125 3.29 -7.24 14.23
CA TYR A 125 2.18 -6.29 14.18
C TYR A 125 2.60 -4.89 13.70
N GLU A 126 3.86 -4.48 13.93
CA GLU A 126 4.38 -3.22 13.41
C GLU A 126 4.34 -3.19 11.88
N THR A 127 4.74 -4.30 11.25
CA THR A 127 4.65 -4.45 9.79
C THR A 127 3.20 -4.48 9.31
N CYS A 128 2.30 -5.11 10.06
CA CYS A 128 0.86 -5.09 9.75
C CYS A 128 0.30 -3.66 9.70
N TYR A 129 0.67 -2.81 10.66
CA TYR A 129 0.23 -1.41 10.70
C TYR A 129 0.84 -0.55 9.60
N ALA A 130 2.12 -0.78 9.27
CA ALA A 130 2.79 -0.10 8.17
C ALA A 130 2.09 -0.42 6.84
N ILE A 131 1.87 -1.71 6.55
CA ILE A 131 1.16 -2.16 5.34
C ILE A 131 -0.25 -1.59 5.29
N GLN A 132 -0.98 -1.62 6.41
CA GLN A 132 -2.33 -1.06 6.47
C GLN A 132 -2.36 0.44 6.15
N THR A 133 -1.36 1.18 6.60
CA THR A 133 -1.21 2.61 6.27
C THR A 133 -0.93 2.81 4.79
N GLU A 134 -0.02 2.02 4.21
CA GLU A 134 0.25 2.03 2.77
C GLU A 134 -1.03 1.75 1.95
N LEU A 135 -1.82 0.74 2.34
CA LEU A 135 -3.08 0.40 1.67
C LEU A 135 -4.10 1.54 1.69
N ILE A 136 -4.17 2.33 2.77
CA ILE A 136 -5.02 3.53 2.82
C ILE A 136 -4.57 4.55 1.76
N THR A 137 -3.26 4.72 1.57
CA THR A 137 -2.74 5.74 0.65
C THR A 137 -2.93 5.40 -0.83
N LEU A 138 -3.17 4.13 -1.18
CA LEU A 138 -3.31 3.68 -2.56
C LEU A 138 -4.63 4.07 -3.25
N GLN A 139 -5.60 4.66 -2.52
CA GLN A 139 -6.86 5.21 -3.06
C GLN A 139 -7.63 4.30 -4.04
N LEU A 140 -7.66 2.99 -3.80
CA LEU A 140 -8.29 1.98 -4.67
C LEU A 140 -9.84 2.04 -4.73
N GLY A 141 -10.47 2.97 -4.01
CA GLY A 141 -11.91 3.16 -3.96
C GLY A 141 -12.43 3.56 -2.57
N SER A 142 -13.56 4.28 -2.54
CA SER A 142 -14.15 4.78 -1.29
C SER A 142 -14.58 3.67 -0.34
N ASP A 143 -15.03 2.54 -0.85
CA ASP A 143 -15.52 1.43 -0.02
C ASP A 143 -14.39 0.59 0.58
N LEU A 144 -13.27 0.41 -0.15
CA LEU A 144 -12.08 -0.29 0.36
C LEU A 144 -11.40 0.47 1.51
N THR A 145 -11.59 1.78 1.58
CA THR A 145 -11.07 2.57 2.71
C THR A 145 -11.63 2.08 4.05
N LYS A 146 -12.89 1.65 4.08
CA LYS A 146 -13.51 1.07 5.29
C LYS A 146 -12.91 -0.28 5.65
N THR A 147 -12.52 -1.06 4.65
CA THR A 147 -11.83 -2.35 4.79
C THR A 147 -10.47 -2.19 5.43
N TRP A 148 -9.70 -1.17 5.03
CA TRP A 148 -8.37 -0.94 5.60
C TRP A 148 -8.40 -0.61 7.08
N VAL A 149 -9.45 0.08 7.55
CA VAL A 149 -9.68 0.25 8.99
C VAL A 149 -9.99 -1.08 9.67
N GLY A 150 -10.69 -1.99 8.98
CA GLY A 150 -10.94 -3.36 9.43
C GLY A 150 -9.66 -4.17 9.59
N LEU A 151 -8.69 -4.05 8.67
CA LEU A 151 -7.38 -4.73 8.77
C LEU A 151 -6.63 -4.32 10.04
N LYS A 152 -6.65 -3.04 10.41
CA LYS A 152 -6.04 -2.59 11.67
C LYS A 152 -6.69 -3.28 12.86
N ARG A 153 -8.03 -3.31 12.92
CA ARG A 153 -8.77 -3.95 14.02
C ARG A 153 -8.51 -5.45 14.09
N TYR A 154 -8.41 -6.10 12.93
CA TYR A 154 -8.02 -7.50 12.82
C TYR A 154 -6.63 -7.75 13.43
N ALA A 155 -5.62 -6.94 13.07
CA ALA A 155 -4.29 -7.02 13.68
C ALA A 155 -4.31 -6.72 15.19
N ASP A 156 -5.10 -5.75 15.64
CA ASP A 156 -5.25 -5.41 17.06
C ASP A 156 -5.86 -6.57 17.86
N LEU A 157 -6.86 -7.27 17.32
CA LEU A 157 -7.45 -8.47 17.93
C LEU A 157 -6.42 -9.60 18.03
N TYR A 158 -5.64 -9.82 16.98
CA TYR A 158 -4.56 -10.80 17.00
C TYR A 158 -3.50 -10.46 18.04
N LYS A 159 -3.05 -9.21 18.07
CA LYS A 159 -2.10 -8.72 19.07
C LYS A 159 -2.63 -8.89 20.49
N LYS A 160 -3.90 -8.57 20.73
CA LYS A 160 -4.51 -8.70 22.07
C LYS A 160 -4.49 -10.14 22.60
N HIS A 161 -4.72 -11.13 21.73
CA HIS A 161 -4.95 -12.52 22.14
C HIS A 161 -3.78 -13.47 21.89
N PHE A 162 -2.78 -13.08 21.09
CA PHE A 162 -1.66 -13.92 20.70
C PHE A 162 -0.27 -13.29 20.89
N GLN A 163 -0.18 -12.11 21.50
CA GLN A 163 1.09 -11.47 21.85
C GLN A 163 1.70 -12.06 23.12
#